data_AF-A0A0K2JHZ4-F1
#
_entry.id   AF-A0A0K2JHZ4-F1
#
_cell.length_a   1.000
_cell.length_b   1.000
_cell.length_c   1.000
_cell.angle_alpha   90.00
_cell.angle_beta   90.00
_cell.angle_gamma   90.00
#
_symmetry.space_group_name_H-M   'P 1'
#
loop_
_entity.id
_entity.type
_entity.pdbx_description
1 polymer ?
#
loop_
_entity_poly.entity_id
_entity_poly.type
_entity_poly.pdbx_seq_one_letter_code
_entity_poly.pdbx_strand_id
1 'polypeptide(L)'
;MDKFHLVKRFKDLFSYRNRNKINRLKYKLAKIYFFTVNYEVLLDFLICDLPYVIDNKKKFLLETIELIRNNKDGIENQALEYNIGCHMEGDVSHYIKAVKGRGGQKYIVKKYLIIC
;
A
#
# COMPACT_ATOMS: atom_id res chain seq x y z
N MET A 1 6.90 -6.26 4.47
CA MET A 1 6.19 -5.50 3.41
C MET A 1 5.75 -4.15 3.97
N ASP A 2 6.07 -3.05 3.30
CA ASP A 2 5.64 -1.71 3.74
C ASP A 2 4.18 -1.46 3.31
N LYS A 3 3.34 -1.06 4.26
CA LYS A 3 1.93 -0.70 4.07
C LYS A 3 1.73 0.43 3.06
N PHE A 4 2.64 1.40 3.04
CA PHE A 4 2.61 2.51 2.08
C PHE A 4 2.89 2.03 0.66
N HIS A 5 3.68 0.96 0.51
CA HIS A 5 3.95 0.36 -0.79
C HIS A 5 2.70 -0.29 -1.38
N LEU A 6 1.98 -1.11 -0.62
CA LEU A 6 0.74 -1.75 -1.08
C LEU A 6 -0.37 -0.75 -1.40
N VAL A 7 -0.57 0.26 -0.54
CA VAL A 7 -1.55 1.33 -0.80
C VAL A 7 -1.21 2.11 -2.07
N LYS A 8 0.08 2.35 -2.34
CA LYS A 8 0.52 2.97 -3.59
C LYS A 8 0.22 2.07 -4.79
N ARG A 9 0.49 0.77 -4.73
CA ARG A 9 0.14 -0.17 -5.81
C ARG A 9 -1.36 -0.16 -6.11
N PHE A 10 -2.22 -0.14 -5.09
CA PHE A 10 -3.67 -0.01 -5.31
C PHE A 10 -4.05 1.30 -6.01
N LYS A 11 -3.39 2.41 -5.67
CA LYS A 11 -3.64 3.69 -6.31
C LYS A 11 -3.21 3.70 -7.78
N ASP A 12 -2.12 3.01 -8.09
CA ASP A 12 -1.57 2.93 -9.46
C ASP A 12 -2.40 1.96 -10.33
N LEU A 13 -2.88 0.85 -9.74
CA LEU A 13 -3.88 -0.04 -10.35
C LEU A 13 -5.18 0.70 -10.62
N PHE A 14 -5.79 1.22 -9.56
CA PHE A 14 -7.08 1.90 -9.56
C PHE A 14 -6.86 3.41 -9.49
N SER A 15 -6.52 4.02 -10.63
CA SER A 15 -6.19 5.45 -10.70
C SER A 15 -7.26 6.32 -10.01
N TYR A 16 -6.94 6.78 -8.80
CA TYR A 16 -7.83 7.59 -7.97
C TYR A 16 -8.07 8.99 -8.58
N ARG A 17 -7.15 9.45 -9.45
CA ARG A 17 -7.21 10.79 -10.07
C ARG A 17 -8.15 10.87 -11.27
N ASN A 18 -8.59 9.73 -11.82
CA ASN A 18 -9.52 9.74 -12.93
C ASN A 18 -10.96 9.95 -12.42
N ARG A 19 -11.79 10.68 -13.17
CA ARG A 19 -13.24 10.87 -12.90
C ARG A 19 -14.04 9.55 -12.92
N ASN A 20 -13.38 8.40 -13.10
CA ASN A 20 -13.98 7.09 -13.10
C ASN A 20 -14.36 6.68 -11.66
N LYS A 21 -15.65 6.78 -11.35
CA LYS A 21 -16.23 6.44 -10.05
C LYS A 21 -15.98 4.98 -9.66
N ILE A 22 -15.96 4.06 -10.62
CA ILE A 22 -15.71 2.63 -10.39
C ILE A 22 -14.29 2.41 -9.88
N ASN A 23 -13.28 2.98 -10.53
CA ASN A 23 -11.89 2.86 -10.06
C ASN A 23 -11.70 3.47 -8.67
N ARG A 24 -12.40 4.57 -8.35
CA ARG A 24 -12.36 5.15 -7.01
C ARG A 24 -12.95 4.20 -5.96
N LEU A 25 -14.03 3.50 -6.29
CA LEU A 25 -14.64 2.48 -5.42
C LEU A 25 -13.70 1.28 -5.25
N LYS A 26 -13.13 0.75 -6.34
CA LYS A 26 -12.15 -0.35 -6.31
C LYS A 26 -10.96 -0.03 -5.41
N TYR A 27 -10.40 1.18 -5.54
CA TYR A 27 -9.33 1.66 -4.66
C TYR A 27 -9.73 1.70 -3.18
N LYS A 28 -10.94 2.22 -2.88
CA LYS A 28 -11.44 2.29 -1.50
C LYS A 28 -11.63 0.88 -0.91
N LEU A 29 -12.22 -0.04 -1.66
CA LEU A 29 -12.46 -1.42 -1.23
C LEU A 29 -11.15 -2.16 -0.99
N ALA A 30 -10.19 -2.09 -1.92
CA ALA A 30 -8.87 -2.69 -1.74
C ALA A 30 -8.16 -2.19 -0.48
N LYS A 31 -8.25 -0.88 -0.20
CA LYS A 31 -7.76 -0.31 1.06
C LYS A 31 -8.51 -0.84 2.28
N ILE A 32 -9.83 -0.90 2.25
CA ILE A 32 -10.61 -1.39 3.39
C ILE A 32 -10.18 -2.82 3.71
N TYR A 33 -10.20 -3.74 2.73
CA TYR A 33 -9.83 -5.14 2.96
C TYR A 33 -8.40 -5.30 3.46
N PHE A 34 -7.47 -4.51 2.95
CA PHE A 34 -6.08 -4.51 3.42
C PHE A 34 -5.95 -4.05 4.88
N PHE A 35 -6.62 -2.97 5.27
CA PHE A 35 -6.52 -2.41 6.63
C PHE A 35 -7.36 -3.17 7.66
N THR A 36 -8.44 -3.85 7.24
CA THR A 36 -9.23 -4.75 8.10
C THR A 36 -8.64 -6.16 8.15
N VAL A 37 -7.47 -6.38 7.52
CA VAL A 37 -6.76 -7.66 7.54
C VAL A 37 -7.61 -8.80 6.96
N ASN A 38 -8.50 -8.47 6.02
CA ASN A 38 -9.32 -9.47 5.34
C ASN A 38 -8.59 -9.94 4.07
N TYR A 39 -7.55 -10.74 4.30
CA TYR A 39 -6.57 -11.13 3.29
C TYR A 39 -7.19 -11.94 2.13
N GLU A 40 -7.98 -12.96 2.42
CA GLU A 40 -8.59 -13.81 1.39
C GLU A 40 -9.55 -12.99 0.52
N VAL A 41 -10.38 -12.13 1.15
CA VAL A 41 -11.29 -11.23 0.42
C VAL A 41 -10.53 -10.20 -0.43
N LEU A 42 -9.38 -9.71 0.04
CA LEU A 42 -8.53 -8.83 -0.76
C LEU A 42 -7.98 -9.55 -1.99
N LEU A 43 -7.51 -10.79 -1.84
CA LEU A 43 -7.00 -11.59 -2.96
C LEU A 43 -8.10 -11.90 -3.97
N ASP A 44 -9.24 -12.40 -3.50
CA ASP A 44 -10.39 -12.71 -4.35
C ASP A 44 -10.85 -11.48 -5.12
N PHE A 45 -10.94 -10.33 -4.44
CA PHE A 45 -11.28 -9.06 -5.08
C PHE A 45 -10.30 -8.71 -6.23
N LEU A 46 -9.00 -8.87 -6.02
CA LEU A 46 -7.98 -8.56 -7.04
C LEU A 46 -8.00 -9.57 -8.20
N ILE A 47 -8.21 -10.85 -7.92
CA ILE A 47 -8.31 -11.91 -8.93
C ILE A 47 -9.57 -11.72 -9.78
N CYS A 48 -10.71 -11.43 -9.15
CA CYS A 48 -11.96 -11.12 -9.85
C CYS A 48 -11.84 -9.85 -10.71
N ASP A 49 -10.96 -8.92 -10.37
CA ASP A 49 -10.74 -7.71 -11.17
C ASP A 49 -9.90 -7.95 -12.43
N LEU A 50 -9.10 -9.01 -12.45
CA LEU A 50 -8.14 -9.33 -13.51
C LEU A 50 -8.70 -9.24 -14.95
N PRO A 51 -9.90 -9.77 -15.28
CA PRO A 51 -10.48 -9.65 -16.62
C PRO A 51 -10.90 -8.22 -16.98
N TYR A 52 -11.14 -7.34 -15.99
CA TYR A 52 -11.59 -5.97 -16.18
C TYR A 52 -10.46 -4.94 -16.20
N VAL A 53 -9.22 -5.37 -15.95
CA VAL A 53 -8.03 -4.52 -16.02
C VAL A 53 -7.50 -4.45 -17.45
N ILE A 54 -7.16 -3.24 -17.90
CA ILE A 54 -6.50 -3.00 -19.19
C ILE A 54 -5.18 -3.78 -19.29
N ASP A 55 -4.86 -4.31 -20.46
CA ASP A 55 -3.76 -5.28 -20.63
C ASP A 55 -2.41 -4.81 -20.10
N ASN A 56 -2.06 -3.53 -20.31
CA ASN A 56 -0.80 -2.95 -19.83
C ASN A 56 -0.68 -2.90 -18.29
N LYS A 57 -1.78 -3.09 -17.56
CA LYS A 57 -1.82 -3.18 -16.09
C LYS A 57 -2.04 -4.60 -15.56
N LYS A 58 -2.38 -5.59 -16.41
CA LYS A 58 -2.59 -6.98 -15.97
C LYS A 58 -1.33 -7.57 -15.34
N LYS A 59 -0.16 -7.36 -15.96
CA LYS A 59 1.12 -7.78 -15.39
C LYS A 59 1.34 -7.17 -13.99
N PHE A 60 1.09 -5.87 -13.85
CA PHE A 60 1.25 -5.17 -12.58
C PHE A 60 0.26 -5.67 -11.50
N LEU A 61 -0.96 -6.04 -11.90
CA LEU A 61 -1.95 -6.65 -11.00
C LEU A 61 -1.48 -8.03 -10.53
N LEU A 62 -1.00 -8.89 -11.44
CA LEU A 62 -0.47 -10.21 -11.10
C LEU A 62 0.71 -10.11 -10.12
N GLU A 63 1.66 -9.22 -10.38
CA GLU A 63 2.78 -8.96 -9.46
C GLU A 63 2.29 -8.47 -8.09
N THR A 64 1.21 -7.69 -8.05
CA THR A 64 0.62 -7.21 -6.79
C THR A 64 -0.05 -8.36 -6.03
N ILE A 65 -0.77 -9.25 -6.72
CA ILE A 65 -1.37 -10.46 -6.13
C ILE A 65 -0.26 -11.37 -5.57
N GLU A 66 0.78 -11.64 -6.34
CA GLU A 66 1.92 -12.46 -5.90
C GLU A 66 2.63 -11.85 -4.69
N LEU A 67 2.83 -10.53 -4.69
CA LEU A 67 3.42 -9.81 -3.57
C LEU A 67 2.58 -9.95 -2.29
N ILE A 68 1.26 -9.89 -2.39
CA ILE A 68 0.34 -10.12 -1.27
C ILE A 68 0.45 -11.58 -0.81
N ARG A 69 0.47 -12.54 -1.74
CA ARG A 69 0.64 -13.97 -1.45
C ARG A 69 1.89 -14.27 -0.65
N ASN A 70 3.02 -13.72 -1.09
CA ASN A 70 4.31 -13.95 -0.46
C ASN A 70 4.50 -13.23 0.89
N ASN A 71 3.56 -12.37 1.29
CA ASN A 71 3.66 -11.56 2.51
C ASN A 71 2.42 -11.69 3.41
N LYS A 72 1.68 -12.81 3.32
CA LYS A 72 0.46 -13.06 4.10
C LYS A 72 0.65 -12.73 5.59
N ASP A 73 1.64 -13.36 6.22
CA ASP A 73 1.94 -13.17 7.64
C ASP A 73 2.22 -11.70 7.97
N GLY A 74 2.94 -10.98 7.10
CA GLY A 74 3.26 -9.56 7.29
C GLY A 74 2.05 -8.64 7.17
N ILE A 75 1.00 -9.05 6.47
CA ILE A 75 -0.27 -8.33 6.36
C ILE A 75 -1.16 -8.67 7.55
N GLU A 76 -1.22 -9.95 7.92
CA GLU A 76 -2.00 -10.44 9.07
C GLU A 76 -1.52 -9.85 10.39
N ASN A 77 -0.21 -9.75 10.56
CA ASN A 77 0.41 -9.15 11.74
C ASN A 77 0.16 -7.64 11.87
N GLN A 78 -0.41 -6.95 10.86
CA GLN A 78 -0.77 -5.52 10.98
C GLN A 78 -1.93 -5.26 11.95
N ALA A 79 -2.76 -6.27 12.25
CA ALA A 79 -3.84 -6.15 13.23
C ALA A 79 -3.36 -6.22 14.69
N LEU A 80 -2.10 -6.61 14.93
CA LEU A 80 -1.57 -6.72 16.29
C LEU A 80 -1.38 -5.32 16.90
N GLU A 81 -1.91 -5.15 18.12
CA GLU A 81 -1.99 -3.90 18.89
C GLU A 81 -0.64 -3.16 19.03
N TYR A 82 0.48 -3.88 18.92
CA TYR A 82 1.84 -3.35 19.07
C TYR A 82 2.52 -2.91 17.75
N ASN A 83 1.82 -2.86 16.62
CA ASN A 83 2.41 -2.43 15.34
C ASN A 83 2.45 -0.88 15.18
N ILE A 84 3.07 -0.20 16.16
CA ILE A 84 3.24 1.27 16.24
C ILE A 84 4.08 1.82 15.07
N GLY A 85 5.00 1.02 14.51
CA GLY A 85 5.85 1.45 13.38
C GLY A 85 5.06 1.86 12.13
N CYS A 86 3.82 1.38 12.02
CA CYS A 86 2.95 1.55 10.86
C CYS A 86 2.29 2.95 10.77
N HIS A 87 1.98 3.57 11.92
CA HIS A 87 1.48 4.96 11.96
C HIS A 87 2.64 5.96 11.84
N MET A 88 3.78 5.65 12.47
CA MET A 88 4.95 6.52 12.49
C MET A 88 5.49 6.83 11.08
N GLU A 89 5.56 5.86 10.17
CA GLU A 89 6.06 6.12 8.81
C GLU A 89 5.17 7.08 8.00
N GLY A 90 3.85 7.02 8.21
CA GLY A 90 2.90 7.91 7.54
C GLY A 90 3.07 9.35 8.00
N ASP A 91 3.09 9.54 9.31
CA ASP A 91 3.25 10.86 9.93
C ASP A 91 4.65 11.42 9.68
N VAL A 92 5.70 10.60 9.74
CA VAL A 92 7.06 11.01 9.38
C VAL A 92 7.16 11.38 7.90
N SER A 93 6.54 10.61 6.99
CA SER A 93 6.54 10.95 5.56
C SER A 93 5.78 12.24 5.28
N HIS A 94 4.63 12.45 5.95
CA HIS A 94 3.84 13.67 5.84
C HIS A 94 4.58 14.87 6.42
N TYR A 95 5.17 14.72 7.61
CA TYR A 95 5.99 15.75 8.26
C TYR A 95 7.20 16.13 7.40
N ILE A 96 7.98 15.15 6.90
CA ILE A 96 9.15 15.42 6.05
C ILE A 96 8.73 16.14 4.76
N LYS A 97 7.60 15.77 4.14
CA LYS A 97 7.11 16.46 2.94
C LYS A 97 6.61 17.87 3.25
N ALA A 98 5.99 18.08 4.41
CA ALA A 98 5.53 19.39 4.87
C ALA A 98 6.69 20.32 5.23
N VAL A 99 7.75 19.78 5.84
CA VAL A 99 8.90 20.57 6.34
C VAL A 99 9.99 20.75 5.27
N LYS A 100 10.23 19.78 4.38
CA LYS A 100 11.38 19.78 3.44
C LYS A 100 11.02 19.73 1.96
N GLY A 101 9.74 19.70 1.61
CA GLY A 101 9.30 19.53 0.22
C GLY A 101 9.51 18.11 -0.32
N ARG A 102 9.03 17.84 -1.56
CA ARG A 102 9.17 16.53 -2.20
C ARG A 102 10.64 16.25 -2.54
N GLY A 103 11.32 15.41 -1.74
CA GLY A 103 12.70 14.97 -2.00
C GLY A 103 13.62 14.84 -0.78
N GLY A 104 13.20 15.29 0.41
CA GLY A 104 14.06 15.34 1.62
C GLY A 104 14.43 14.01 2.30
N GLN A 105 14.07 12.86 1.72
CA GLN A 105 14.21 11.54 2.36
C GLN A 105 15.67 11.06 2.49
N LYS A 106 16.62 11.63 1.73
CA LYS A 106 18.01 11.14 1.65
C LYS A 106 18.88 11.39 2.90
N TYR A 107 18.46 12.20 3.87
CA TYR A 107 19.37 12.68 4.92
C TYR A 107 19.19 12.08 6.33
N ILE A 108 18.16 11.26 6.58
CA ILE A 108 17.82 10.85 7.96
C ILE A 108 18.41 9.48 8.35
N VAL A 109 18.54 8.54 7.41
CA VAL A 109 19.06 7.18 7.70
C VAL A 109 20.47 7.22 8.31
N LYS A 110 21.27 8.27 8.01
CA LYS A 110 22.64 8.40 8.55
C LYS A 110 22.72 8.84 10.01
N LYS A 111 21.68 9.41 10.62
CA LYS A 111 21.80 10.02 11.97
C LYS A 111 21.33 9.13 13.12
N TYR A 112 20.51 8.11 12.86
CA TYR A 112 19.99 7.21 13.90
C TYR A 112 20.82 5.92 14.10
N LEU A 113 21.85 5.68 13.27
CA LEU A 113 22.76 4.54 13.44
C LEU A 113 23.92 4.82 14.41
N ILE A 114 24.00 6.03 14.99
CA ILE A 114 25.04 6.44 15.95
C ILE A 114 24.38 6.78 17.29
N ILE A 115 23.48 5.91 17.77
CA ILE A 115 23.14 5.78 19.19
C ILE A 115 22.78 4.30 19.40
N CYS A 116 23.79 3.43 19.30
CA CYS A 116 23.81 2.11 19.92
C CYS A 116 25.08 2.05 20.75
#